data_AF-A0A0B7IF07-F1
#
_entry.id   AF-A0A0B7IF07-F1
#
_cell.length_a   1.000
_cell.length_b   1.000
_cell.length_c   1.000
_cell.angle_alpha   90.00
_cell.angle_beta   90.00
_cell.angle_gamma   90.00
#
_symmetry.space_group_name_H-M   'P 1'
#
loop_
_entity.id
_entity.type
_entity.pdbx_description
1 polymer ?
#
loop_
_entity_poly.entity_id
_entity_poly.type
_entity_poly.pdbx_seq_one_letter_code
_entity_poly.pdbx_strand_id
1 'polypeptide(L)'
;MTFKFLTNTAIMGIFSLPNLSNLFQGIVQMFRENIRSTLKNPSRFWNINHYKEDVERIITTDDEKLKETQTYQDRFESSVVAVFNQAEFSNQLYQKLNEQFTREEWEYALEYGLRELFPFYEVQRIGGRAEAQHGTDILVKLPSLTSQYQYAIAIQVKDYSGDVGTQVIAQIDKADELNNENLKLIDKIVIVTKAEKELNAKLLENNRDVKFIFAEDLKEILTEIGKKVIGKSNA
;
A
#
# COMPACT_ATOMS: atom_id res chain seq x y z
N MET A 1 42.67 -0.43 40.01
CA MET A 1 43.14 -1.77 39.57
C MET A 1 43.82 -1.57 38.23
N THR A 2 45.13 -1.79 38.17
CA THR A 2 46.03 -1.28 37.13
C THR A 2 46.19 -2.33 36.03
N PHE A 3 45.75 -2.07 34.80
CA PHE A 3 46.07 -2.94 33.65
C PHE A 3 47.36 -2.45 32.99
N LYS A 4 48.45 -3.17 33.23
CA LYS A 4 49.75 -2.99 32.57
C LYS A 4 49.66 -3.44 31.11
N PHE A 5 49.97 -2.53 30.19
CA PHE A 5 50.40 -2.86 28.84
C PHE A 5 51.75 -3.60 28.92
N LEU A 6 51.80 -4.83 28.42
CA LEU A 6 53.05 -5.50 28.06
C LEU A 6 53.26 -5.34 26.55
N THR A 7 54.37 -4.68 26.24
CA THR A 7 54.88 -4.35 24.91
C THR A 7 55.48 -5.57 24.20
N ASN A 8 55.28 -5.59 22.88
CA ASN A 8 56.19 -6.03 21.83
C ASN A 8 56.64 -7.51 21.68
N THR A 9 56.19 -8.05 20.54
CA THR A 9 56.96 -8.77 19.50
C THR A 9 57.31 -10.25 19.70
N ALA A 10 57.05 -11.02 18.63
CA ALA A 10 57.15 -12.48 18.47
C ALA A 10 56.02 -13.23 19.20
N ILE A 11 55.01 -13.75 18.51
CA ILE A 11 55.14 -14.90 17.60
C ILE A 11 54.28 -14.67 16.35
N MET A 12 54.97 -14.49 15.20
CA MET A 12 54.46 -14.98 13.94
C MET A 12 54.29 -16.50 14.07
N GLY A 13 53.06 -17.01 13.95
CA GLY A 13 52.84 -18.44 13.88
C GLY A 13 51.42 -18.86 14.21
N ILE A 14 50.66 -19.14 13.15
CA ILE A 14 49.55 -20.10 13.14
C ILE A 14 48.27 -19.59 13.82
N PHE A 15 47.45 -18.86 13.05
CA PHE A 15 46.02 -19.17 12.86
C PHE A 15 45.58 -18.40 11.62
N SER A 16 45.72 -19.02 10.44
CA SER A 16 44.94 -18.61 9.28
C SER A 16 43.48 -18.98 9.55
N LEU A 17 42.73 -18.08 10.18
CA LEU A 17 41.28 -18.19 10.20
C LEU A 17 40.79 -17.80 8.79
N PRO A 18 40.16 -18.71 8.04
CA PRO A 18 39.52 -18.35 6.79
C PRO A 18 38.39 -17.35 7.10
N ASN A 19 38.27 -16.30 6.27
CA ASN A 19 37.09 -15.44 6.19
C ASN A 19 36.78 -14.48 7.35
N LEU A 20 37.77 -13.75 7.85
CA LEU A 20 37.50 -12.46 8.53
C LEU A 20 36.83 -11.43 7.60
N SER A 21 36.96 -11.58 6.27
CA SER A 21 36.29 -10.72 5.29
C SER A 21 34.77 -10.88 5.29
N ASN A 22 34.25 -12.10 5.42
CA ASN A 22 32.81 -12.36 5.35
C ASN A 22 32.09 -12.00 6.66
N LEU A 23 32.77 -12.18 7.81
CA LEU A 23 32.25 -11.73 9.09
C LEU A 23 32.15 -10.19 9.16
N PHE A 24 33.11 -9.49 8.53
CA PHE A 24 33.05 -8.03 8.41
C PHE A 24 31.94 -7.56 7.45
N GLN A 25 31.64 -8.26 6.36
CA GLN A 25 30.63 -7.81 5.39
C GLN A 25 29.20 -7.81 5.96
N GLY A 26 28.82 -8.82 6.75
CA GLY A 26 27.51 -8.86 7.40
C GLY A 26 27.33 -7.79 8.48
N ILE A 27 28.37 -7.57 9.29
CA ILE A 27 28.32 -6.59 10.38
C ILE A 27 28.39 -5.14 9.82
N VAL A 28 29.03 -4.93 8.66
CA VAL A 28 29.29 -3.61 8.07
C VAL A 28 28.03 -2.85 7.60
N GLN A 29 26.92 -3.53 7.30
CA GLN A 29 25.76 -2.92 6.64
C GLN A 29 24.81 -2.15 7.55
N MET A 30 24.85 -2.39 8.87
CA MET A 30 24.00 -1.70 9.84
C MET A 30 24.71 -0.54 10.57
N PHE A 31 25.98 -0.28 10.25
CA PHE A 31 26.70 0.84 10.85
C PHE A 31 26.34 2.15 10.14
N ARG A 32 25.90 3.15 10.92
CA ARG A 32 25.98 4.56 10.51
C ARG A 32 27.38 4.83 9.95
N GLU A 33 27.47 5.67 8.91
CA GLU A 33 28.71 5.98 8.16
C GLU A 33 29.92 6.25 9.07
N ASN A 34 29.68 6.79 10.26
CA ASN A 34 30.68 7.12 11.27
C ASN A 34 31.42 5.91 11.87
N ILE A 35 30.73 4.83 12.27
CA ILE A 35 31.42 3.63 12.80
C ILE A 35 32.12 2.89 11.66
N ARG A 36 31.49 2.81 10.48
CA ARG A 36 32.10 2.21 9.29
C ARG A 36 33.38 2.93 8.88
N SER A 37 33.40 4.27 8.96
CA SER A 37 34.61 5.07 8.68
C SER A 37 35.71 4.88 9.73
N THR A 38 35.33 4.67 10.98
CA THR A 38 36.25 4.46 12.12
C THR A 38 36.85 3.05 12.11
N LEU A 39 36.07 2.02 11.78
CA LEU A 39 36.55 0.63 11.62
C LEU A 39 37.50 0.47 10.43
N LYS A 40 37.31 1.24 9.35
CA LYS A 40 38.22 1.25 8.19
C LYS A 40 39.57 1.93 8.45
N ASN A 41 39.68 2.74 9.50
CA ASN A 41 40.90 3.48 9.81
C ASN A 41 41.32 3.26 11.28
N PRO A 42 42.21 2.28 11.56
CA PRO A 42 42.61 1.88 12.90
C PRO A 42 43.19 3.01 13.77
N SER A 43 43.65 4.10 13.17
CA SER A 43 44.13 5.29 13.89
C SER A 43 43.03 6.04 14.66
N ARG A 44 41.75 5.87 14.27
CA ARG A 44 40.59 6.55 14.85
C ARG A 44 39.95 5.80 16.02
N PHE A 45 40.45 4.59 16.32
CA PHE A 45 39.94 3.74 17.39
C PHE A 45 40.11 4.35 18.79
N TRP A 46 41.07 5.26 18.95
CA TRP A 46 41.33 5.95 20.22
C TRP A 46 40.20 6.90 20.65
N ASN A 47 39.31 7.29 19.72
CA ASN A 47 38.16 8.17 20.00
C ASN A 47 36.81 7.42 19.92
N ILE A 48 36.79 6.12 20.28
CA ILE A 48 35.58 5.29 20.16
C ILE A 48 34.53 5.56 21.25
N ASN A 49 34.91 6.26 22.32
CA ASN A 49 34.02 6.57 23.45
C ASN A 49 32.76 7.36 23.05
N HIS A 50 32.79 8.07 21.91
CA HIS A 50 31.63 8.78 21.40
C HIS A 50 30.56 7.85 20.79
N TYR A 51 30.91 6.61 20.45
CA TYR A 51 30.00 5.63 19.85
C TYR A 51 29.37 4.68 20.86
N LYS A 52 29.47 4.96 22.16
CA LYS A 52 28.95 4.11 23.22
C LYS A 52 27.48 3.74 23.01
N GLU A 53 26.64 4.71 22.68
CA GLU A 53 25.20 4.51 22.43
C GLU A 53 24.93 3.67 21.17
N ASP A 54 25.75 3.85 20.14
CA ASP A 54 25.64 3.07 18.90
C ASP A 54 26.11 1.62 19.11
N VAL A 55 27.13 1.38 19.94
CA VAL A 55 27.59 0.05 20.33
C VAL A 55 26.56 -0.66 21.22
N GLU A 56 25.97 0.05 22.19
CA GLU A 56 24.91 -0.50 23.05
C GLU A 56 23.66 -0.88 22.25
N ARG A 57 23.29 -0.09 21.23
CA ARG A 57 22.22 -0.43 20.27
C ARG A 57 22.48 -1.74 19.52
N ILE A 58 23.72 -1.97 19.08
CA ILE A 58 24.07 -3.18 18.32
C ILE A 58 24.02 -4.41 19.22
N ILE A 59 24.52 -4.31 20.46
CA ILE A 59 24.51 -5.40 21.44
C ILE A 59 23.08 -5.77 21.85
N THR A 60 22.16 -4.81 21.83
CA THR A 60 20.74 -5.00 22.19
C THR A 60 19.86 -5.42 21.01
N THR A 61 20.39 -5.45 19.79
CA THR A 61 19.63 -5.86 18.59
C THR A 61 19.69 -7.38 18.43
N ASP A 62 18.56 -7.98 18.06
CA ASP A 62 18.39 -9.42 17.88
C ASP A 62 19.35 -10.00 16.82
N ASP A 63 19.97 -11.15 17.11
CA ASP A 63 21.01 -11.79 16.30
C ASP A 63 20.53 -12.17 14.89
N GLU A 64 19.22 -12.38 14.71
CA GLU A 64 18.64 -12.67 13.40
C GLU A 64 18.61 -11.42 12.50
N LYS A 65 18.34 -10.23 13.07
CA LYS A 65 18.37 -8.95 12.34
C LYS A 65 19.79 -8.51 11.96
N LEU A 66 20.80 -8.96 12.71
CA LEU A 66 22.21 -8.71 12.41
C LEU A 66 22.73 -9.52 11.21
N LYS A 67 22.04 -10.62 10.86
CA LYS A 67 22.43 -11.54 9.78
C LYS A 67 21.73 -11.25 8.45
N GLU A 68 20.67 -10.46 8.46
CA GLU A 68 20.00 -10.01 7.23
C GLU A 68 20.94 -9.09 6.44
N THR A 69 21.42 -9.60 5.31
CA THR A 69 22.27 -8.83 4.40
C THR A 69 21.36 -7.91 3.60
N GLN A 70 21.24 -6.64 3.98
CA GLN A 70 20.46 -5.67 3.21
C GLN A 70 21.15 -5.38 1.88
N THR A 71 20.53 -5.75 0.77
CA THR A 71 21.02 -5.43 -0.57
C THR A 71 20.98 -3.91 -0.82
N TYR A 72 21.65 -3.45 -1.88
CA TYR A 72 21.58 -2.03 -2.25
C TYR A 72 20.14 -1.61 -2.61
N GLN A 73 19.37 -2.52 -3.19
CA GLN A 73 17.95 -2.36 -3.47
C GLN A 73 17.16 -2.19 -2.18
N ASP A 74 17.35 -3.07 -1.18
CA ASP A 74 16.65 -2.99 0.11
C ASP A 74 16.93 -1.66 0.82
N ARG A 75 18.17 -1.16 0.75
CA ARG A 75 18.55 0.13 1.34
C ARG A 75 17.89 1.30 0.63
N PHE A 76 17.77 1.23 -0.69
CA PHE A 76 17.07 2.24 -1.49
C PHE A 76 15.58 2.24 -1.16
N GLU A 77 14.92 1.08 -1.22
CA GLU A 77 13.49 0.92 -0.90
C GLU A 77 13.18 1.38 0.53
N SER A 78 14.00 0.96 1.50
CA SER A 78 13.86 1.38 2.90
C SER A 78 14.01 2.90 3.08
N SER A 79 14.90 3.54 2.30
CA SER A 79 15.08 4.99 2.36
C SER A 79 13.88 5.73 1.77
N VAL A 80 13.27 5.20 0.72
CA VAL A 80 12.03 5.75 0.13
C VAL A 80 10.86 5.58 1.10
N VAL A 81 10.69 4.38 1.66
CA VAL A 81 9.63 4.07 2.63
C VAL A 81 9.77 4.91 3.91
N ALA A 82 11.00 5.18 4.38
CA ALA A 82 11.24 5.98 5.58
C ALA A 82 10.76 7.44 5.46
N VAL A 83 10.67 7.98 4.24
CA VAL A 83 10.19 9.35 3.98
C VAL A 83 8.71 9.37 3.60
N PHE A 84 8.18 8.27 3.06
CA PHE A 84 6.80 8.21 2.60
C PHE A 84 5.82 8.03 3.77
N ASN A 85 4.99 9.05 4.01
CA ASN A 85 3.89 8.97 4.96
C ASN A 85 2.59 8.60 4.22
N GLN A 86 2.23 7.32 4.24
CA GLN A 86 1.00 6.83 3.59
C GLN A 86 -0.26 7.49 4.15
N ALA A 87 -0.36 7.68 5.48
CA ALA A 87 -1.56 8.23 6.09
C ALA A 87 -1.80 9.67 5.64
N GLU A 88 -0.73 10.47 5.62
CA GLU A 88 -0.77 11.85 5.14
C GLU A 88 -1.12 11.91 3.64
N PHE A 89 -0.48 11.08 2.82
CA PHE A 89 -0.82 10.97 1.39
C PHE A 89 -2.29 10.62 1.16
N SER A 90 -2.79 9.59 1.86
CA SER A 90 -4.17 9.13 1.75
C SER A 90 -5.17 10.22 2.15
N ASN A 91 -4.88 10.95 3.23
CA ASN A 91 -5.70 12.06 3.70
C ASN A 91 -5.75 13.21 2.69
N GLN A 92 -4.58 13.67 2.22
CA GLN A 92 -4.50 14.78 1.30
C GLN A 92 -5.12 14.43 -0.06
N LEU A 93 -4.88 13.23 -0.57
CA LEU A 93 -5.49 12.75 -1.82
C LEU A 93 -7.02 12.73 -1.71
N TYR A 94 -7.55 12.11 -0.66
CA TYR A 94 -9.00 12.04 -0.45
C TYR A 94 -9.63 13.43 -0.31
N GLN A 95 -9.00 14.36 0.42
CA GLN A 95 -9.46 15.74 0.50
C GLN A 95 -9.45 16.44 -0.86
N LYS A 96 -8.34 16.33 -1.62
CA LYS A 96 -8.21 16.94 -2.94
C LYS A 96 -9.25 16.42 -3.92
N LEU A 97 -9.50 15.11 -3.95
CA LEU A 97 -10.51 14.53 -4.83
C LEU A 97 -11.92 15.01 -4.49
N ASN A 98 -12.26 15.12 -3.19
CA ASN A 98 -13.53 15.66 -2.74
C ASN A 98 -13.71 17.17 -3.02
N GLU A 99 -12.61 17.94 -3.06
CA GLU A 99 -12.62 19.36 -3.44
C GLU A 99 -12.77 19.55 -4.96
N GLN A 100 -12.21 18.63 -5.76
CA GLN A 100 -12.15 18.76 -7.22
C GLN A 100 -13.38 18.19 -7.91
N PHE A 101 -13.95 17.09 -7.41
CA PHE A 101 -15.02 16.37 -8.10
C PHE A 101 -16.40 16.66 -7.52
N THR A 102 -17.34 17.01 -8.42
CA THR A 102 -18.77 17.06 -8.14
C THR A 102 -19.42 15.68 -8.22
N ARG A 103 -20.72 15.58 -7.88
CA ARG A 103 -21.45 14.31 -7.80
C ARG A 103 -21.32 13.44 -9.05
N GLU A 104 -21.55 14.04 -10.21
CA GLU A 104 -21.53 13.32 -11.50
C GLU A 104 -20.09 13.00 -11.95
N GLU A 105 -19.12 13.82 -11.54
CA GLU A 105 -17.71 13.64 -11.93
C GLU A 105 -17.02 12.52 -11.16
N TRP A 106 -17.54 12.14 -9.98
CA TRP A 106 -17.06 10.98 -9.23
C TRP A 106 -17.14 9.68 -10.04
N GLU A 107 -18.16 9.52 -10.87
CA GLU A 107 -18.29 8.35 -11.75
C GLU A 107 -17.12 8.28 -12.74
N TYR A 108 -16.75 9.42 -13.34
CA TYR A 108 -15.61 9.51 -14.26
C TYR A 108 -14.28 9.26 -13.55
N ALA A 109 -14.11 9.84 -12.36
CA ALA A 109 -12.90 9.67 -11.56
C ALA A 109 -12.70 8.20 -11.15
N LEU A 110 -13.76 7.53 -10.71
CA LEU A 110 -13.72 6.13 -10.31
C LEU A 110 -13.58 5.18 -11.51
N GLU A 111 -14.25 5.45 -12.63
CA GLU A 111 -14.06 4.68 -13.87
C GLU A 111 -12.58 4.69 -14.30
N TYR A 112 -11.98 5.88 -14.34
CA TYR A 112 -10.57 6.03 -14.69
C TYR A 112 -9.65 5.35 -13.66
N GLY A 113 -9.87 5.62 -12.38
CA GLY A 113 -9.06 5.05 -11.30
C GLY A 113 -9.11 3.52 -11.24
N LEU A 114 -10.29 2.92 -11.40
CA LEU A 114 -10.46 1.47 -11.44
C LEU A 114 -9.81 0.85 -12.66
N ARG A 115 -9.87 1.50 -13.84
CA ARG A 115 -9.15 1.05 -15.05
C ARG A 115 -7.64 1.06 -14.83
N GLU A 116 -7.14 2.09 -14.18
CA GLU A 116 -5.73 2.17 -13.81
C GLU A 116 -5.35 1.05 -12.85
N LEU A 117 -6.16 0.79 -11.82
CA LEU A 117 -5.93 -0.26 -10.83
C LEU A 117 -6.00 -1.67 -11.45
N PHE A 118 -6.94 -1.91 -12.36
CA PHE A 118 -7.20 -3.21 -12.98
C PHE A 118 -7.11 -3.13 -14.52
N PRO A 119 -5.89 -3.11 -15.11
CA PRO A 119 -5.71 -2.90 -16.54
C PRO A 119 -6.24 -4.05 -17.42
N PHE A 120 -6.48 -5.22 -16.83
CA PHE A 120 -7.03 -6.38 -17.53
C PHE A 120 -8.56 -6.47 -17.46
N TYR A 121 -9.20 -5.56 -16.73
CA TYR A 121 -10.66 -5.53 -16.57
C TYR A 121 -11.25 -4.47 -17.49
N GLU A 122 -12.41 -4.76 -18.07
CA GLU A 122 -13.14 -3.79 -18.88
C GLU A 122 -14.04 -2.97 -17.95
N VAL A 123 -13.54 -1.79 -17.56
CA VAL A 123 -14.27 -0.83 -16.72
C VAL A 123 -14.96 0.19 -17.63
N GLN A 124 -16.28 0.28 -17.54
CA GLN A 124 -17.10 1.17 -18.36
C GLN A 124 -18.15 1.88 -17.51
N ARG A 125 -18.33 3.18 -17.73
CA ARG A 125 -19.50 3.90 -17.22
C ARG A 125 -20.71 3.61 -18.11
N ILE A 126 -21.80 3.16 -17.49
CA ILE A 126 -23.09 2.92 -18.14
C ILE A 126 -24.20 3.85 -17.59
N GLY A 127 -23.86 4.73 -16.65
CA GLY A 127 -24.76 5.75 -16.08
C GLY A 127 -25.33 6.75 -17.11
N GLY A 128 -26.46 7.38 -16.76
CA GLY A 128 -27.18 8.36 -17.60
C GLY A 128 -28.62 7.96 -17.88
N ARG A 129 -29.13 8.20 -19.11
CA ARG A 129 -30.55 7.91 -19.45
C ARG A 129 -30.95 6.44 -19.29
N ALA A 130 -29.98 5.52 -19.33
CA ALA A 130 -30.18 4.09 -19.11
C ALA A 130 -30.15 3.68 -17.62
N GLU A 131 -29.58 4.52 -16.72
CA GLU A 131 -29.50 4.25 -15.28
C GLU A 131 -30.88 4.04 -14.65
N ALA A 132 -31.93 4.68 -15.18
CA ALA A 132 -33.30 4.46 -14.73
C ALA A 132 -33.75 2.99 -14.84
N GLN A 133 -33.20 2.26 -15.82
CA GLN A 133 -33.52 0.86 -16.11
C GLN A 133 -32.64 -0.09 -15.31
N HIS A 134 -31.32 0.07 -15.34
CA HIS A 134 -30.40 -0.91 -14.71
C HIS A 134 -29.74 -0.46 -13.39
N GLY A 135 -29.98 0.77 -12.93
CA GLY A 135 -29.54 1.26 -11.61
C GLY A 135 -28.05 1.07 -11.31
N THR A 136 -27.20 1.23 -12.33
CA THR A 136 -25.75 0.99 -12.24
C THR A 136 -25.03 2.14 -12.93
N ASP A 137 -24.02 2.71 -12.29
CA ASP A 137 -23.24 3.80 -12.87
C ASP A 137 -22.02 3.27 -13.62
N ILE A 138 -21.32 2.30 -13.00
CA ILE A 138 -20.10 1.70 -13.54
C ILE A 138 -20.27 0.18 -13.58
N LEU A 139 -19.91 -0.41 -14.71
CA LEU A 139 -19.85 -1.85 -14.91
C LEU A 139 -18.39 -2.27 -15.07
N VAL A 140 -17.95 -3.19 -14.23
CA VAL A 140 -16.61 -3.79 -14.31
C VAL A 140 -16.74 -5.21 -14.83
N LYS A 141 -16.29 -5.48 -16.05
CA LYS A 141 -16.30 -6.83 -16.62
C LYS A 141 -14.95 -7.49 -16.44
N LEU A 142 -14.99 -8.72 -15.94
CA LEU A 142 -13.82 -9.55 -15.70
C LEU A 142 -13.63 -10.53 -16.87
N PRO A 143 -12.37 -10.86 -17.21
CA PRO A 143 -12.10 -11.93 -18.15
C PRO A 143 -12.67 -13.24 -17.61
N SER A 144 -13.37 -13.98 -18.48
CA SER A 144 -13.91 -15.29 -18.15
C SER A 144 -12.95 -16.40 -18.55
N LEU A 145 -13.03 -17.52 -17.85
CA LEU A 145 -12.30 -18.74 -18.19
C LEU A 145 -12.83 -19.37 -19.49
N THR A 146 -14.07 -19.07 -19.88
CA THR A 146 -14.70 -19.57 -21.10
C THR A 146 -15.19 -18.41 -21.96
N SER A 147 -15.25 -18.62 -23.28
CA SER A 147 -15.77 -17.61 -24.21
C SER A 147 -17.31 -17.48 -24.20
N GLN A 148 -18.00 -18.20 -23.32
CA GLN A 148 -19.46 -18.32 -23.34
C GLN A 148 -20.15 -17.12 -22.69
N TYR A 149 -19.56 -16.58 -21.62
CA TYR A 149 -20.11 -15.42 -20.91
C TYR A 149 -19.00 -14.71 -20.14
N GLN A 150 -19.16 -13.40 -19.93
CA GLN A 150 -18.28 -12.57 -19.10
C GLN A 150 -18.85 -12.42 -17.69
N TYR A 151 -17.98 -12.30 -16.69
CA TYR A 151 -18.42 -11.94 -15.35
C TYR A 151 -18.43 -10.43 -15.18
N ALA A 152 -19.36 -9.91 -14.41
CA ALA A 152 -19.47 -8.47 -14.18
C ALA A 152 -19.76 -8.12 -12.72
N ILE A 153 -19.26 -6.96 -12.32
CA ILE A 153 -19.58 -6.31 -11.05
C ILE A 153 -20.26 -4.99 -11.38
N ALA A 154 -21.46 -4.79 -10.83
CA ALA A 154 -22.20 -3.54 -10.96
C ALA A 154 -21.85 -2.62 -9.79
N ILE A 155 -21.56 -1.36 -10.09
CA ILE A 155 -21.19 -0.35 -9.10
C ILE A 155 -22.13 0.85 -9.24
N GLN A 156 -22.78 1.23 -8.14
CA GLN A 156 -23.47 2.52 -8.01
C GLN A 156 -22.63 3.45 -7.12
N VAL A 157 -22.45 4.69 -7.56
CA VAL A 157 -21.71 5.74 -6.87
C VAL A 157 -22.70 6.76 -6.31
N LYS A 158 -22.58 7.09 -5.02
CA LYS A 158 -23.40 8.10 -4.37
C LYS A 158 -22.53 9.10 -3.61
N ASP A 159 -22.63 10.38 -4.00
CA ASP A 159 -21.96 11.47 -3.31
C ASP A 159 -22.84 12.08 -2.20
N TYR A 160 -22.94 11.36 -1.09
CA TYR A 160 -23.68 11.75 0.10
C TYR A 160 -22.80 11.78 1.34
N SER A 161 -23.05 12.75 2.21
CA SER A 161 -22.59 12.77 3.59
C SER A 161 -23.75 12.44 4.54
N GLY A 162 -23.43 11.84 5.70
CA GLY A 162 -24.42 11.53 6.73
C GLY A 162 -25.21 10.24 6.46
N ASP A 163 -26.51 10.28 6.76
CA ASP A 163 -27.41 9.12 6.69
C ASP A 163 -27.82 8.80 5.25
N VAL A 164 -27.57 7.57 4.82
CA VAL A 164 -27.88 7.05 3.50
C VAL A 164 -29.14 6.18 3.60
N GLY A 165 -30.14 6.51 2.78
CA GLY A 165 -31.40 5.78 2.75
C GLY A 165 -31.26 4.38 2.14
N THR A 166 -32.16 3.46 2.50
CA THR A 166 -32.20 2.09 1.94
C THR A 166 -32.63 2.04 0.47
N GLN A 167 -33.14 3.15 -0.08
CA GLN A 167 -33.53 3.26 -1.50
C GLN A 167 -32.37 2.96 -2.47
N VAL A 168 -31.13 3.17 -2.03
CA VAL A 168 -29.93 2.90 -2.84
C VAL A 168 -29.78 1.40 -3.13
N ILE A 169 -30.24 0.54 -2.21
CA ILE A 169 -30.27 -0.92 -2.38
C ILE A 169 -31.23 -1.29 -3.51
N ALA A 170 -32.47 -0.78 -3.44
CA ALA A 170 -33.48 -1.02 -4.47
C ALA A 170 -33.06 -0.49 -5.85
N GLN A 171 -32.21 0.55 -5.89
CA GLN A 171 -31.64 1.05 -7.14
C GLN A 171 -30.63 0.05 -7.72
N ILE A 172 -29.62 -0.37 -6.96
CA ILE A 172 -28.59 -1.28 -7.45
C ILE A 172 -29.12 -2.70 -7.70
N ASP A 173 -30.20 -3.12 -7.05
CA ASP A 173 -30.85 -4.40 -7.33
C ASP A 173 -31.39 -4.50 -8.76
N LYS A 174 -31.67 -3.38 -9.42
CA LYS A 174 -32.02 -3.36 -10.85
C LYS A 174 -30.87 -3.84 -11.75
N ALA A 175 -29.63 -3.85 -11.25
CA ALA A 175 -28.49 -4.39 -11.98
C ALA A 175 -28.67 -5.87 -12.31
N ASP A 176 -29.55 -6.59 -11.59
CA ASP A 176 -29.86 -7.98 -11.89
C ASP A 176 -30.42 -8.15 -13.32
N GLU A 177 -31.02 -7.11 -13.90
CA GLU A 177 -31.47 -7.07 -15.31
C GLU A 177 -30.31 -7.12 -16.32
N LEU A 178 -29.09 -6.81 -15.91
CA LEU A 178 -27.90 -6.93 -16.75
C LEU A 178 -27.50 -8.39 -17.01
N ASN A 179 -27.97 -9.34 -16.19
CA ASN A 179 -27.73 -10.76 -16.39
C ASN A 179 -28.36 -11.24 -17.71
N ASN A 180 -27.54 -11.77 -18.60
CA ASN A 180 -27.97 -12.36 -19.86
C ASN A 180 -27.05 -13.53 -20.26
N GLU A 181 -27.31 -14.15 -21.42
CA GLU A 181 -26.53 -15.30 -21.90
C GLU A 181 -25.02 -15.02 -22.03
N ASN A 182 -24.64 -13.76 -22.25
CA ASN A 182 -23.26 -13.31 -22.46
C ASN A 182 -22.64 -12.60 -21.25
N LEU A 183 -23.43 -12.24 -20.23
CA LEU A 183 -22.98 -11.48 -19.07
C LEU A 183 -23.60 -12.02 -17.78
N LYS A 184 -22.77 -12.39 -16.81
CA LYS A 184 -23.18 -12.84 -15.50
C LYS A 184 -22.71 -11.86 -14.42
N LEU A 185 -23.65 -11.18 -13.80
CA LEU A 185 -23.43 -10.35 -12.63
C LEU A 185 -23.06 -11.25 -11.44
N ILE A 186 -21.93 -10.96 -10.80
CA ILE A 186 -21.41 -11.74 -9.67
C ILE A 186 -21.40 -10.96 -8.36
N ASP A 187 -21.42 -9.63 -8.43
CA ASP A 187 -21.39 -8.79 -7.25
C ASP A 187 -22.03 -7.42 -7.55
N LYS A 188 -22.59 -6.80 -6.52
CA LYS A 188 -23.22 -5.48 -6.54
C LYS A 188 -22.56 -4.63 -5.46
N ILE A 189 -21.97 -3.52 -5.86
CA ILE A 189 -21.25 -2.62 -4.96
C ILE A 189 -21.90 -1.24 -4.97
N VAL A 190 -22.09 -0.67 -3.79
CA VAL A 190 -22.46 0.74 -3.62
C VAL A 190 -21.29 1.47 -2.98
N ILE A 191 -20.74 2.44 -3.71
CA ILE A 191 -19.69 3.34 -3.21
C ILE A 191 -20.36 4.62 -2.72
N VAL A 192 -20.21 4.92 -1.44
CA VAL A 192 -20.64 6.19 -0.85
C VAL A 192 -19.41 7.02 -0.52
N THR A 193 -19.26 8.16 -1.19
CA THR A 193 -18.00 8.89 -1.19
C THR A 193 -17.63 9.48 0.16
N LYS A 194 -18.60 10.02 0.91
CA LYS A 194 -18.38 10.84 2.12
C LYS A 194 -19.05 10.30 3.38
N ALA A 195 -19.87 9.26 3.28
CA ALA A 195 -20.61 8.74 4.42
C ALA A 195 -19.76 7.78 5.26
N GLU A 196 -19.95 7.85 6.58
CA GLU A 196 -19.27 6.97 7.54
C GLU A 196 -20.07 5.67 7.73
N LYS A 197 -19.33 4.57 7.91
CA LYS A 197 -19.91 3.24 8.09
C LYS A 197 -20.75 3.11 9.36
N GLU A 198 -20.29 3.71 10.46
CA GLU A 198 -20.94 3.61 11.78
C GLU A 198 -22.35 4.20 11.77
N LEU A 199 -22.50 5.38 11.14
CA LEU A 199 -23.80 6.04 10.97
C LEU A 199 -24.76 5.25 10.06
N ASN A 200 -24.22 4.38 9.20
CA ASN A 200 -24.94 3.68 8.15
C ASN A 200 -24.96 2.16 8.33
N ALA A 201 -24.69 1.66 9.55
CA ALA A 201 -24.63 0.24 9.86
C ALA A 201 -25.93 -0.51 9.46
N LYS A 202 -27.08 0.17 9.51
CA LYS A 202 -28.38 -0.33 9.05
C LYS A 202 -28.38 -0.82 7.59
N LEU A 203 -27.52 -0.29 6.73
CA LEU A 203 -27.41 -0.73 5.34
C LEU A 203 -26.73 -2.10 5.22
N LEU A 204 -25.83 -2.43 6.16
CA LEU A 204 -25.12 -3.71 6.21
C LEU A 204 -25.99 -4.83 6.80
N GLU A 205 -26.91 -4.50 7.69
CA GLU A 205 -27.81 -5.47 8.31
C GLU A 205 -28.94 -5.91 7.38
N ASN A 206 -29.36 -5.03 6.47
CA ASN A 206 -30.57 -5.21 5.66
C ASN A 206 -30.34 -5.95 4.33
N ASN A 207 -29.10 -6.16 3.88
CA ASN A 207 -28.85 -6.89 2.63
C ASN A 207 -27.50 -7.60 2.63
N ARG A 208 -27.47 -8.88 2.27
CA ARG A 208 -26.25 -9.69 2.15
C ARG A 208 -25.67 -9.71 0.72
N ASP A 209 -26.45 -9.28 -0.26
CA ASP A 209 -26.13 -9.41 -1.69
C ASP A 209 -25.56 -8.12 -2.28
N VAL A 210 -25.53 -7.03 -1.49
CA VAL A 210 -24.96 -5.73 -1.89
C VAL A 210 -23.85 -5.36 -0.92
N LYS A 211 -22.65 -5.12 -1.47
CA LYS A 211 -21.50 -4.66 -0.70
C LYS A 211 -21.45 -3.13 -0.66
N PHE A 212 -21.24 -2.57 0.52
CA PHE A 212 -21.06 -1.13 0.69
C PHE A 212 -19.58 -0.80 0.88
N ILE A 213 -19.14 0.27 0.21
CA ILE A 213 -17.82 0.90 0.37
C ILE A 213 -18.09 2.31 0.87
N PHE A 214 -17.71 2.59 2.12
CA PHE A 214 -17.89 3.89 2.75
C PHE A 214 -16.64 4.76 2.59
N ALA A 215 -16.66 5.98 3.12
CA ALA A 215 -15.57 6.94 2.97
C ALA A 215 -14.18 6.39 3.34
N GLU A 216 -14.09 5.63 4.43
CA GLU A 216 -12.83 5.02 4.87
C GLU A 216 -12.34 3.94 3.89
N ASP A 217 -13.21 3.02 3.49
CA ASP A 217 -12.89 1.97 2.51
C ASP A 217 -12.54 2.57 1.14
N LEU A 218 -13.27 3.61 0.72
CA LEU A 218 -13.02 4.33 -0.53
C LEU A 218 -11.65 5.00 -0.50
N LYS A 219 -11.27 5.61 0.61
CA LYS A 219 -9.96 6.24 0.78
C LYS A 219 -8.82 5.25 0.62
N GLU A 220 -8.98 4.00 1.07
CA GLU A 220 -8.00 2.94 0.82
C GLU A 220 -7.87 2.64 -0.68
N ILE A 221 -9.00 2.48 -1.38
CA ILE A 221 -9.01 2.23 -2.83
C ILE A 221 -8.35 3.38 -3.60
N LEU A 222 -8.69 4.62 -3.25
CA LEU A 222 -8.11 5.82 -3.86
C LEU A 222 -6.61 5.93 -3.60
N THR A 223 -6.15 5.47 -2.43
CA THR A 223 -4.72 5.43 -2.10
C THR A 223 -3.97 4.48 -3.01
N GLU A 224 -4.51 3.29 -3.27
CA GLU A 224 -3.91 2.32 -4.19
C GLU A 224 -3.92 2.81 -5.65
N ILE A 225 -5.01 3.45 -6.07
CA ILE A 225 -5.08 4.14 -7.37
C ILE A 225 -4.00 5.22 -7.45
N GLY A 226 -3.89 6.08 -6.44
CA GLY A 226 -2.93 7.18 -6.40
C GLY A 226 -1.48 6.70 -6.44
N LYS A 227 -1.12 5.68 -5.66
CA LYS A 227 0.20 5.03 -5.70
C LYS A 227 0.54 4.53 -7.10
N LYS A 228 -0.42 3.88 -7.77
CA LYS A 228 -0.22 3.35 -9.12
C LYS A 228 -0.05 4.43 -10.18
N VAL A 229 -0.85 5.50 -10.09
CA VAL A 229 -0.74 6.67 -10.98
C VAL A 229 0.62 7.36 -10.81
N ILE A 230 1.07 7.57 -9.57
CA ILE A 230 2.39 8.17 -9.28
C ILE A 230 3.52 7.26 -9.77
N GLY A 231 3.39 5.94 -9.56
CA GLY A 231 4.35 4.96 -10.05
C GLY A 231 4.49 4.98 -11.59
N LYS A 232 3.40 5.27 -12.32
CA LYS A 232 3.43 5.45 -13.78
C LYS A 232 3.96 6.80 -14.22
N SER A 233 3.62 7.90 -13.52
CA SER A 233 4.06 9.24 -13.93
C SER A 233 5.57 9.47 -13.79
N ASN A 234 6.23 8.63 -13.00
CA ASN A 234 7.67 8.66 -12.76
C ASN A 234 8.46 7.56 -13.51
N ALA A 235 7.79 6.82 -14.41
CA ALA A 235 8.40 5.80 -15.28
C ALA A 235 8.60 6.35 -16.70
#